data_AF-A0A2M7X2M9-F1
#
_entry.id   AF-A0A2M7X2M9-F1
#
_cell.length_a   1.000
_cell.length_b   1.000
_cell.length_c   1.000
_cell.angle_alpha   90.00
_cell.angle_beta   90.00
_cell.angle_gamma   90.00
#
_symmetry.space_group_name_H-M   'P 1'
#
loop_
_entity.id
_entity.type
_entity.pdbx_description
1 polymer ?
#
loop_
_entity_poly.entity_id
_entity_poly.type
_entity_poly.pdbx_seq_one_letter_code
_entity_poly.pdbx_strand_id
1 'polypeptide(L)' 'VNEKIKANLPVNKIIMKKEDAEKTGALHFFGEKYGDQVSIYYIGDSVDNAWSKEYCGGPHVSNTSEVESFKIIK' A
#
# COMPACT_ATOMS: atom_id res chain seq x y z
N VAL A 1 14.59 -0.02 1.11
CA VAL A 1 13.79 0.57 0.01
C VAL A 1 14.32 0.13 -1.36
N ASN A 2 15.57 0.47 -1.73
CA ASN A 2 16.12 0.10 -3.05
C ASN A 2 16.08 -1.39 -3.38
N GLU A 3 16.25 -2.29 -2.40
CA GLU A 3 16.09 -3.74 -2.63
C GLU A 3 14.69 -4.13 -3.10
N LYS A 4 13.65 -3.49 -2.57
CA LYS A 4 12.26 -3.76 -2.96
C LYS A 4 11.91 -3.13 -4.30
N ILE A 5 12.46 -1.95 -4.59
CA ILE A 5 12.39 -1.33 -5.92
C ILE A 5 12.94 -2.30 -6.98
N LYS A 6 14.14 -2.85 -6.75
CA LYS A 6 14.78 -3.83 -7.65
C LYS A 6 14.05 -5.17 -7.76
N ALA A 7 13.21 -5.50 -6.78
CA ALA A 7 12.41 -6.73 -6.79
C ALA A 7 11.19 -6.64 -7.71
N ASN A 8 10.91 -5.47 -8.31
CA ASN A 8 9.84 -5.24 -9.29
C ASN A 8 8.46 -5.74 -8.80
N LEU A 9 8.12 -5.44 -7.55
CA LEU A 9 6.89 -5.90 -6.94
C LEU A 9 5.67 -5.15 -7.51
N PRO A 10 4.55 -5.84 -7.75
CA PRO A 10 3.32 -5.18 -8.18
C PRO A 10 2.76 -4.32 -7.04
N VAL A 11 2.21 -3.17 -7.41
CA VAL A 11 1.47 -2.30 -6.50
C VAL A 11 0.00 -2.41 -6.86
N ASN A 12 -0.80 -2.90 -5.92
CA ASN A 12 -2.18 -3.25 -6.13
C ASN A 12 -3.09 -2.36 -5.31
N LYS A 13 -4.31 -2.14 -5.82
CA LYS A 13 -5.37 -1.41 -5.15
C LYS A 13 -6.59 -2.29 -5.01
N ILE A 14 -7.17 -2.30 -3.81
CA ILE A 14 -8.47 -2.93 -3.56
C ILE A 14 -9.35 -2.00 -2.75
N ILE A 15 -10.65 -2.07 -3.01
CA ILE A 15 -11.67 -1.35 -2.26
C ILE A 15 -12.46 -2.40 -1.49
N MET A 16 -12.57 -2.21 -0.17
CA MET A 16 -13.33 -3.11 0.68
C MET A 16 -14.02 -2.34 1.80
N LYS A 17 -14.88 -3.03 2.53
CA LYS A 17 -15.50 -2.45 3.73
C LYS A 17 -14.44 -2.16 4.78
N LYS A 18 -14.61 -1.07 5.51
CA LYS A 18 -13.69 -0.69 6.59
C LYS A 18 -13.45 -1.82 7.59
N GLU A 19 -14.50 -2.52 7.99
CA GLU A 19 -14.41 -3.64 8.94
C GLU A 19 -13.54 -4.80 8.43
N ASP A 20 -13.57 -5.07 7.12
CA ASP A 20 -12.73 -6.11 6.50
C ASP A 20 -11.30 -5.60 6.30
N ALA A 21 -11.16 -4.31 5.97
CA ALA A 21 -9.86 -3.66 5.85
C ALA A 21 -9.08 -3.69 7.17
N GLU A 22 -9.74 -3.47 8.30
CA GLU A 22 -9.11 -3.52 9.62
C GLU A 22 -8.51 -4.91 9.92
N LYS A 23 -9.16 -5.99 9.45
CA LYS A 23 -8.66 -7.37 9.59
C LYS A 23 -7.42 -7.63 8.75
N THR A 24 -7.20 -6.88 7.67
CA THR A 24 -6.00 -7.04 6.84
C THR A 24 -4.74 -6.55 7.55
N GLY A 25 -4.87 -5.76 8.63
CA GLY A 25 -3.73 -5.15 9.30
C GLY A 25 -3.02 -4.07 8.47
N ALA A 26 -3.71 -3.49 7.47
CA ALA A 26 -3.19 -2.36 6.73
C ALA A 26 -3.05 -1.13 7.64
N LEU A 27 -1.96 -0.38 7.46
CA LEU A 27 -1.69 0.81 8.27
C LEU A 27 -2.62 1.96 7.87
N HIS A 28 -3.15 2.66 8.87
CA HIS A 28 -3.97 3.86 8.70
C HIS A 28 -3.59 4.91 9.74
N PHE A 29 -3.88 6.18 9.47
CA PHE A 29 -3.66 7.24 10.45
C PHE A 29 -4.73 7.20 11.55
N PHE A 30 -4.28 7.29 12.80
CA PHE A 30 -5.17 7.35 13.96
C PHE A 30 -5.94 8.68 13.94
N GLY A 31 -7.27 8.61 13.86
CA GLY A 31 -8.15 9.80 13.89
C GLY A 31 -8.70 10.26 12.54
N GLU A 32 -8.35 9.61 11.42
CA GLU A 32 -9.01 9.88 10.13
C GLU A 32 -10.41 9.24 10.07
N LYS A 33 -11.39 10.02 9.60
CA LYS A 33 -12.74 9.53 9.32
C LYS A 33 -12.78 8.89 7.94
N TYR A 34 -12.45 7.61 7.87
CA TYR A 34 -12.74 6.78 6.70
C TYR A 34 -14.24 6.45 6.64
N GLY A 35 -14.80 6.43 5.42
CA GLY A 35 -16.17 6.00 5.16
C GLY A 35 -16.35 4.49 5.29
N ASP A 36 -17.55 3.98 4.95
CA ASP A 36 -17.88 2.55 5.00
C ASP A 36 -17.00 1.70 4.09
N GLN A 37 -16.54 2.28 2.98
CA GLN A 37 -15.60 1.67 2.05
C GLN A 37 -14.28 2.44 2.04
N VAL A 38 -13.18 1.69 1.99
CA VAL A 38 -11.82 2.20 2.01
C VAL A 38 -10.99 1.59 0.90
N SER A 39 -10.07 2.37 0.35
CA SER A 39 -9.07 1.89 -0.58
C SER A 39 -7.79 1.54 0.16
N ILE A 40 -7.36 0.28 0.00
CA ILE A 40 -6.08 -0.20 0.46
C ILE A 40 -5.15 -0.30 -0.75
N TYR A 41 -3.97 0.29 -0.61
CA TYR A 41 -2.85 -0.02 -1.50
C TYR A 41 -1.93 -1.00 -0.81
N TYR A 42 -1.45 -2.00 -1.56
CA TYR A 42 -0.49 -2.96 -1.06
C TYR A 42 0.56 -3.32 -2.11
N ILE A 43 1.75 -3.70 -1.65
CA ILE A 43 2.91 -3.98 -2.49
C ILE A 43 3.27 -5.46 -2.38
N GLY A 44 3.08 -6.22 -3.46
CA GLY A 44 3.25 -7.68 -3.52
C GLY A 44 2.02 -8.39 -4.09
N ASP A 45 2.10 -9.72 -4.21
CA ASP A 45 1.11 -10.53 -4.92
C ASP A 45 -0.22 -10.71 -4.19
N SER A 46 -0.24 -10.56 -2.87
CA SER A 46 -1.44 -10.68 -2.05
C SER A 46 -1.40 -9.72 -0.86
N VAL A 47 -2.57 -9.35 -0.35
CA VAL A 47 -2.72 -8.49 0.85
C VAL A 47 -2.14 -9.14 2.10
N ASP A 48 -2.27 -10.46 2.23
CA ASP A 48 -1.85 -11.19 3.42
C ASP A 48 -0.33 -11.22 3.55
N ASN A 49 0.39 -11.37 2.43
CA ASN A 49 1.86 -11.42 2.38
C ASN A 49 2.47 -10.17 1.71
N ALA A 50 1.76 -9.05 1.71
CA ALA A 50 2.28 -7.81 1.15
C ALA A 50 3.47 -7.29 1.95
N TRP A 51 4.47 -6.74 1.27
CA TRP A 51 5.61 -6.08 1.92
C TRP A 51 5.17 -4.83 2.68
N SER A 52 4.22 -4.09 2.11
CA SER A 52 3.59 -2.93 2.72
C SER A 52 2.13 -2.89 2.30
N LYS A 53 1.26 -2.39 3.19
CA LYS A 53 -0.17 -2.19 2.96
C LYS A 53 -0.67 -1.02 3.78
N GLU A 54 -1.37 -0.10 3.14
CA GLU A 54 -1.85 1.14 3.78
C GLU A 54 -3.18 1.61 3.20
N TYR A 55 -3.91 2.38 4.00
CA TYR A 55 -5.09 3.10 3.58
C TYR A 55 -4.64 4.36 2.83
N CYS A 56 -4.95 4.45 1.54
CA CYS A 56 -4.61 5.63 0.75
C CYS A 56 -5.64 5.84 -0.37
N GLY A 57 -6.05 7.09 -0.57
CA GLY A 57 -6.97 7.49 -1.64
C GLY A 57 -6.29 8.05 -2.89
N GLY A 58 -4.99 8.30 -2.83
CA GLY A 58 -4.21 8.90 -3.91
C GLY A 58 -3.86 7.92 -5.04
N PRO A 59 -3.36 8.43 -6.19
CA PRO A 59 -2.78 7.59 -7.23
C PRO A 59 -1.43 7.01 -6.78
N HIS A 60 -1.13 5.79 -7.24
CA HIS A 60 0.16 5.13 -7.03
C HIS A 60 0.72 4.65 -8.38
N VAL A 61 2.04 4.42 -8.41
CA VAL A 61 2.68 3.61 -9.46
C VAL A 61 2.09 2.20 -9.46
N SER A 62 2.17 1.50 -10.60
CA SER A 62 1.69 0.12 -10.75
C SER A 62 2.75 -0.92 -10.37
N ASN A 63 4.04 -0.54 -10.38
CA ASN A 63 5.14 -1.41 -9.97
C ASN A 63 6.22 -0.64 -9.21
N THR A 64 6.88 -1.28 -8.24
CA THR A 64 7.97 -0.64 -7.48
C THR A 64 9.15 -0.21 -8.35
N SER A 65 9.34 -0.85 -9.52
CA SER A 65 10.42 -0.51 -10.45
C SER A 65 10.27 0.89 -11.05
N GLU A 66 9.05 1.41 -11.14
CA GLU A 66 8.75 2.75 -11.68
C GLU A 66 9.26 3.87 -10.78
N VAL A 67 9.61 3.57 -9.53
CA VAL A 67 10.24 4.51 -8.59
C VAL A 67 11.73 4.72 -8.92
N GLU A 68 12.34 3.83 -9.72
CA GLU A 68 13.74 3.84 -10.16
C GLU A 68 14.79 3.73 -9.03
N SER A 69 14.90 4.76 -8.18
CA SER A 69 15.85 4.78 -7.07
C SER A 69 15.39 5.66 -5.93
N PHE A 70 15.79 5.28 -4.71
CA PHE A 70 15.50 6.02 -3.49
C PHE A 70 16.80 6.41 -2.78
N LYS A 71 16.92 7.67 -2.35
CA LYS A 71 18.05 8.19 -1.59
C LYS A 71 17.56 9.01 -0.40
N ILE A 72 18.10 8.71 0.78
CA ILE A 72 17.87 9.53 1.98
C ILE A 72 18.76 10.78 1.90
N ILE A 73 18.15 11.95 2.06
CA ILE A 73 18.84 13.23 2.17
C ILE A 73 18.69 13.75 3.60
N LYS A 74 19.73 14.41 4.13
CA LYS A 74 19.80 14.96 5.48
C LYS A 74 19.69 16.47 5.45
#